data_AF-A0A7S4UIY7-F1
#
_entry.id   AF-A0A7S4UIY7-F1
#
_cell.length_a   1.000
_cell.length_b   1.000
_cell.length_c   1.000
_cell.angle_alpha   90.00
_cell.angle_beta   90.00
_cell.angle_gamma   90.00
#
_symmetry.space_group_name_H-M   'P 1'
#
loop_
_entity.id
_entity.type
_entity.pdbx_description
1 polymer ?
#
loop_
_entity_poly.entity_id
_entity_poly.type
_entity_poly.pdbx_seq_one_letter_code
_entity_poly.pdbx_strand_id
1 'polypeptide(L)'
;VPQRAADADLKCLAPYKGGCSDIRDMGTCMSSRDGSDMATVKALKVSGEPCVWCGGGICRSGSSSLCEPFDFAMHGEGLAFDTFLAKGTFSVANCQRTVHIPQYNFSCLKEEAAGCSSLRDPYSCLGSVDGRAAGTTLHGLRVGREPCVWCGG
;
A
#
# COMPACT_ATOMS: atom_id res chain seq x y z
N VAL A 1 -12.71 -6.49 -15.09
CA VAL A 1 -12.14 -5.27 -14.48
C VAL A 1 -13.07 -4.85 -13.35
N PRO A 2 -12.57 -4.49 -12.15
CA PRO A 2 -13.40 -3.98 -11.06
C PRO A 2 -14.17 -2.72 -11.49
N GLN A 3 -15.31 -2.45 -10.86
CA GLN A 3 -16.06 -1.22 -11.15
C GLN A 3 -15.42 -0.03 -10.44
N ARG A 4 -15.24 1.09 -11.16
CA ARG A 4 -14.79 2.36 -10.57
C ARG A 4 -15.84 2.88 -9.59
N ALA A 5 -15.40 3.35 -8.43
CA ALA A 5 -16.27 4.06 -7.49
C ALA A 5 -16.75 5.40 -8.09
N ALA A 6 -17.91 5.89 -7.64
CA ALA A 6 -18.44 7.18 -8.07
C ALA A 6 -17.60 8.33 -7.50
N ASP A 7 -17.55 9.49 -8.17
CA ASP A 7 -16.72 10.62 -7.72
C ASP A 7 -17.07 11.11 -6.31
N ALA A 8 -18.33 10.98 -5.90
CA ALA A 8 -18.78 11.30 -4.54
C ALA A 8 -18.10 10.40 -3.48
N ASP A 9 -17.79 9.16 -3.85
CA ASP A 9 -17.18 8.14 -2.99
C ASP A 9 -15.65 8.21 -2.99
N LEU A 10 -15.06 9.19 -3.70
CA LEU A 10 -13.61 9.44 -3.75
C LEU A 10 -13.20 10.68 -2.95
N LYS A 11 -14.15 11.39 -2.34
CA LYS A 11 -13.90 12.68 -1.66
C LYS A 11 -12.96 12.60 -0.47
N CYS A 12 -12.83 11.42 0.14
CA CYS A 12 -11.89 11.23 1.25
C CYS A 12 -10.43 11.06 0.78
N LEU A 13 -10.21 10.76 -0.50
CA LEU A 13 -8.87 10.50 -1.04
C LEU A 13 -8.16 11.82 -1.29
N ALA A 14 -6.95 11.93 -0.77
CA ALA A 14 -6.15 13.13 -0.93
C ALA A 14 -5.62 13.23 -2.37
N PRO A 15 -5.78 14.39 -3.05
CA PRO A 15 -5.15 14.57 -4.36
C PRO A 15 -3.62 14.57 -4.20
N TYR A 16 -2.94 13.75 -5.00
CA TYR A 16 -1.47 13.71 -5.03
C TYR A 16 -0.95 14.47 -6.26
N LYS A 17 -0.27 15.60 -6.03
CA LYS A 17 0.10 16.55 -7.10
C LYS A 17 1.01 15.95 -8.19
N GLY A 18 1.88 14.99 -7.83
CA GLY A 18 2.72 14.27 -8.81
C GLY A 18 1.96 13.26 -9.67
N GLY A 19 0.68 13.01 -9.36
CA GLY A 19 -0.08 11.90 -9.93
C GLY A 19 0.23 10.57 -9.24
N CYS A 20 -0.63 9.57 -9.44
CA CYS A 20 -0.50 8.28 -8.79
C CYS A 20 0.82 7.56 -9.17
N SER A 21 1.29 7.76 -10.41
CA SER A 21 2.50 7.12 -10.95
C SER A 21 3.81 7.54 -10.28
N ASP A 22 3.82 8.62 -9.50
CA ASP A 22 4.97 9.07 -8.72
C ASP A 22 5.02 8.45 -7.31
N ILE A 23 3.91 7.88 -6.85
CA ILE A 23 3.83 7.30 -5.50
C ILE A 23 4.60 5.97 -5.45
N ARG A 24 5.39 5.79 -4.39
CA ARG A 24 6.21 4.57 -4.15
C ARG A 24 5.82 3.82 -2.87
N ASP A 25 4.92 4.39 -2.08
CA ASP A 25 4.46 3.82 -0.82
C ASP A 25 2.99 3.40 -0.92
N MET A 26 2.67 2.23 -0.36
CA MET A 26 1.33 1.67 -0.35
C MET A 26 0.35 2.57 0.40
N GLY A 27 0.72 3.05 1.59
CA GLY A 27 -0.18 3.83 2.43
C GLY A 27 -0.63 5.11 1.74
N THR A 28 0.33 5.83 1.14
CA THR A 28 0.08 7.02 0.34
C THR A 28 -0.80 6.67 -0.85
N CYS A 29 -0.45 5.66 -1.65
CA CYS A 29 -1.22 5.26 -2.83
C CYS A 29 -2.67 4.93 -2.47
N MET A 30 -2.88 4.11 -1.44
CA MET A 30 -4.22 3.66 -1.02
C MET A 30 -5.08 4.76 -0.38
N SER A 31 -4.48 5.90 -0.02
CA SER A 31 -5.18 7.07 0.53
C SER A 31 -5.31 8.23 -0.47
N SER A 32 -4.86 8.04 -1.70
CA SER A 32 -4.74 9.09 -2.70
C SER A 32 -5.62 8.89 -3.93
N ARG A 33 -5.90 10.02 -4.58
CA ARG A 33 -6.38 10.10 -5.96
C ARG A 33 -5.37 10.90 -6.78
N ASP A 34 -5.36 10.69 -8.09
CA ASP A 34 -4.48 11.40 -8.98
C ASP A 34 -4.79 12.91 -8.93
N GLY A 35 -3.80 13.70 -8.57
CA GLY A 35 -3.89 15.16 -8.52
C GLY A 35 -2.99 15.83 -9.56
N SER A 36 -2.58 15.11 -10.60
CA SER A 36 -1.79 15.70 -11.68
C SER A 36 -2.64 16.66 -12.51
N ASP A 37 -1.97 17.63 -13.15
CA ASP A 37 -2.61 18.59 -14.06
C ASP A 37 -3.03 17.93 -15.39
N MET A 38 -2.67 16.66 -15.61
CA MET A 38 -3.01 15.90 -16.80
C MET A 38 -4.43 15.34 -16.67
N ALA A 39 -5.39 15.88 -17.41
CA ALA A 39 -6.76 15.34 -17.38
C ALA A 39 -6.83 13.90 -17.93
N THR A 40 -6.09 13.62 -18.99
CA THR A 40 -6.08 12.31 -19.67
C THR A 40 -4.68 11.93 -20.16
N VAL A 41 -4.43 10.63 -20.30
CA VAL A 41 -3.25 10.06 -20.95
C VAL A 41 -3.72 9.00 -21.94
N LYS A 42 -3.38 9.16 -23.23
CA LYS A 42 -3.80 8.21 -24.29
C LYS A 42 -5.33 7.97 -24.29
N ALA A 43 -6.11 9.04 -24.14
CA ALA A 43 -7.57 9.04 -24.02
C ALA A 43 -8.15 8.34 -22.76
N LEU A 44 -7.30 7.90 -21.83
CA LEU A 44 -7.71 7.38 -20.52
C LEU A 44 -7.73 8.52 -19.51
N LYS A 45 -8.76 8.59 -18.67
CA LYS A 45 -8.83 9.59 -17.61
C LYS A 45 -7.75 9.32 -16.57
N VAL A 46 -7.04 10.34 -16.11
CA VAL A 46 -6.08 10.17 -15.01
C VAL A 46 -6.38 11.13 -13.87
N SER A 47 -6.55 12.42 -14.13
CA SER A 47 -6.84 13.39 -13.06
C SER A 47 -8.13 13.05 -12.31
N GLY A 48 -8.01 13.03 -10.98
CA GLY A 48 -9.09 12.70 -10.06
C GLY A 48 -9.40 11.21 -9.93
N GLU A 49 -8.76 10.33 -10.70
CA GLU A 49 -8.94 8.88 -10.55
C GLU A 49 -8.39 8.39 -9.22
N PRO A 50 -9.03 7.40 -8.56
CA PRO A 50 -8.43 6.76 -7.41
C PRO A 50 -7.13 6.09 -7.82
N CYS A 51 -6.13 6.12 -6.95
CA CYS A 51 -4.88 5.44 -7.21
C CYS A 51 -5.02 3.93 -7.05
N VAL A 52 -4.22 3.17 -7.79
CA VAL A 52 -4.17 1.70 -7.77
C VAL A 52 -2.79 1.27 -7.34
N TRP A 53 -2.69 0.64 -6.18
CA TRP A 53 -1.45 0.03 -5.69
C TRP A 53 -1.23 -1.32 -6.36
N CYS A 54 -0.05 -1.59 -6.90
CA CYS A 54 0.25 -2.80 -7.66
C CYS A 54 0.86 -3.94 -6.82
N GLY A 55 0.66 -3.88 -5.49
CA GLY A 55 1.14 -4.90 -4.56
C GLY A 55 2.64 -4.79 -4.26
N GLY A 56 3.24 -3.61 -4.44
CA GLY A 56 4.68 -3.37 -4.26
C GLY A 56 5.56 -3.77 -5.45
N GLY A 57 4.96 -4.38 -6.48
CA GLY A 57 5.61 -4.64 -7.77
C GLY A 57 5.32 -3.55 -8.80
N ILE A 58 6.01 -3.64 -9.93
CA ILE A 58 5.79 -2.76 -11.09
C ILE A 58 4.38 -3.00 -11.64
N CYS A 59 3.64 -1.92 -11.90
CA CYS A 59 2.27 -2.01 -12.41
C CYS A 59 2.16 -2.54 -13.83
N ARG A 60 3.04 -2.08 -14.74
CA ARG A 60 2.94 -2.31 -16.18
C ARG A 60 4.31 -2.42 -16.84
N SER A 61 4.37 -3.00 -18.04
CA SER A 61 5.58 -3.02 -18.86
C SER A 61 6.09 -1.60 -19.18
N GLY A 62 7.42 -1.47 -19.27
CA GLY A 62 8.06 -0.19 -19.59
C GLY A 62 7.88 0.89 -18.53
N SER A 63 7.72 0.52 -17.26
CA SER A 63 7.56 1.43 -16.12
C SER A 63 8.37 1.00 -14.91
N SER A 64 8.53 1.93 -13.97
CA SER A 64 8.93 1.66 -12.59
C SER A 64 7.85 2.08 -11.58
N SER A 65 6.64 2.39 -12.05
CA SER A 65 5.51 2.79 -11.20
C SER A 65 5.01 1.60 -10.37
N LEU A 66 4.82 1.85 -9.07
CA LEU A 66 4.23 0.90 -8.12
C LEU A 66 2.76 1.22 -7.83
N CYS A 67 2.31 2.38 -8.31
CA CYS A 67 0.98 2.93 -8.15
C CYS A 67 0.58 3.58 -9.48
N GLU A 68 -0.67 3.46 -9.92
CA GLU A 68 -1.15 4.03 -11.19
C GLU A 68 -2.58 4.58 -11.06
N PRO A 69 -3.02 5.53 -11.90
CA PRO A 69 -4.42 5.98 -11.92
C PRO A 69 -5.35 4.84 -12.37
N PHE A 70 -6.54 4.74 -11.79
CA PHE A 70 -7.45 3.61 -12.02
C PHE A 70 -7.77 3.34 -13.50
N ASP A 71 -8.30 4.31 -14.24
CA ASP A 71 -8.69 4.11 -15.63
C ASP A 71 -7.48 3.76 -16.50
N PHE A 72 -6.32 4.37 -16.23
CA PHE A 72 -5.06 4.05 -16.89
C PHE A 72 -4.61 2.60 -16.62
N ALA A 73 -4.60 2.17 -15.36
CA ALA A 73 -4.20 0.81 -14.98
C ALA A 73 -5.14 -0.27 -15.52
N MET A 74 -6.44 0.01 -15.51
CA MET A 74 -7.48 -0.96 -15.82
C MET A 74 -7.78 -1.10 -17.32
N HIS A 75 -7.62 -0.01 -18.09
CA HIS A 75 -7.97 0.04 -19.51
C HIS A 75 -6.79 0.42 -20.43
N GLY A 76 -5.59 0.60 -19.87
CA GLY A 76 -4.41 0.98 -20.65
C GLY A 76 -3.68 -0.17 -21.35
N GLU A 77 -3.97 -1.43 -21.03
CA GLU A 77 -3.34 -2.57 -21.70
C GLU A 77 -3.77 -2.63 -23.19
N GLY A 78 -2.79 -2.67 -24.10
CA GLY A 78 -3.00 -2.61 -25.55
C GLY A 78 -3.29 -1.22 -26.11
N LEU A 79 -3.34 -0.18 -25.26
CA LEU A 79 -3.59 1.21 -25.65
C LEU A 79 -2.44 2.15 -25.24
N ALA A 80 -2.08 2.10 -23.97
CA ALA A 80 -1.03 2.92 -23.35
C ALA A 80 0.22 2.12 -22.98
N PHE A 81 0.09 0.81 -22.76
CA PHE A 81 1.19 -0.10 -22.45
C PHE A 81 0.87 -1.54 -22.87
N ASP A 82 1.88 -2.39 -23.04
CA ASP A 82 1.70 -3.74 -23.59
C ASP A 82 1.14 -4.75 -22.59
N THR A 83 1.50 -4.63 -21.31
CA THR A 83 1.12 -5.63 -20.31
C THR A 83 0.84 -4.99 -18.95
N PHE A 84 -0.32 -5.28 -18.38
CA PHE A 84 -0.61 -5.01 -16.97
C PHE A 84 -0.04 -6.16 -16.12
N LEU A 85 1.04 -5.89 -15.38
CA LEU A 85 1.79 -6.91 -14.64
C LEU A 85 1.12 -7.27 -13.30
N ALA A 86 0.38 -6.33 -12.72
CA ALA A 86 -0.19 -6.48 -11.37
C ALA A 86 -1.60 -7.11 -11.32
N LYS A 87 -2.05 -7.79 -12.39
CA LYS A 87 -3.42 -8.32 -12.55
C LYS A 87 -3.97 -9.11 -11.36
N GLY A 88 -3.11 -9.78 -10.59
CA GLY A 88 -3.50 -10.58 -9.41
C GLY A 88 -3.14 -9.98 -8.05
N THR A 89 -2.45 -8.84 -8.02
CA THR A 89 -1.86 -8.28 -6.78
C THR A 89 -2.26 -6.83 -6.53
N PHE A 90 -3.03 -6.22 -7.42
CA PHE A 90 -3.40 -4.82 -7.28
C PHE A 90 -4.50 -4.58 -6.24
N SER A 91 -4.57 -3.36 -5.74
CA SER A 91 -5.62 -2.87 -4.84
C SER A 91 -5.97 -1.44 -5.22
N VAL A 92 -7.26 -1.10 -5.16
CA VAL A 92 -7.76 0.22 -5.57
C VAL A 92 -8.04 1.06 -4.34
N ALA A 93 -7.47 2.27 -4.29
CA ALA A 93 -7.75 3.26 -3.27
C ALA A 93 -9.25 3.56 -3.22
N ASN A 94 -9.81 3.54 -2.01
CA ASN A 94 -11.22 3.78 -1.80
C ASN A 94 -11.44 4.35 -0.39
N CYS A 95 -12.63 4.89 -0.15
CA CYS A 95 -12.96 5.53 1.13
C CYS A 95 -13.37 4.57 2.24
N GLN A 96 -13.54 3.28 1.94
CA GLN A 96 -13.78 2.29 2.98
C GLN A 96 -12.44 2.03 3.68
N ARG A 97 -12.28 2.60 4.88
CA ARG A 97 -11.08 2.49 5.74
C ARG A 97 -10.64 1.05 6.07
N THR A 98 -11.38 0.04 5.66
CA THR A 98 -10.90 -1.33 5.58
C THR A 98 -10.03 -1.49 4.34
N VAL A 99 -8.86 -0.84 4.31
CA VAL A 99 -7.72 -1.51 3.68
C VAL A 99 -7.61 -2.78 4.49
N HIS A 100 -7.99 -3.91 3.89
CA HIS A 100 -7.74 -5.20 4.49
C HIS A 100 -6.22 -5.36 4.41
N ILE A 101 -5.50 -4.76 5.37
CA ILE A 101 -4.12 -5.12 5.64
C ILE A 101 -4.21 -6.61 5.83
N PRO A 102 -3.47 -7.44 5.06
CA PRO A 102 -3.49 -8.86 5.25
C PRO A 102 -3.29 -9.09 6.74
N GLN A 103 -4.29 -9.65 7.40
CA GLN A 103 -4.19 -9.97 8.82
C GLN A 103 -3.24 -11.15 8.87
N TYR A 104 -1.95 -10.83 8.97
CA TYR A 104 -0.92 -11.84 9.06
C TYR A 104 -1.11 -12.55 10.40
N ASN A 105 -1.26 -13.88 10.33
CA ASN A 105 -1.34 -14.67 11.53
C ASN A 105 0.05 -14.82 12.13
N PHE A 106 0.29 -14.07 13.20
CA PHE A 106 1.54 -14.10 13.97
C PHE A 106 1.52 -15.09 15.13
N SER A 107 0.54 -16.01 15.19
CA SER A 107 0.43 -16.97 16.30
C SER A 107 1.60 -17.96 16.38
N CYS A 108 2.42 -18.05 15.33
CA CYS A 108 3.64 -18.85 15.31
C CYS A 108 4.85 -18.15 15.96
N LEU A 109 4.78 -16.83 16.21
CA LEU A 109 5.89 -16.07 16.76
C LEU A 109 5.95 -16.23 18.28
N LYS A 110 7.17 -16.30 18.81
CA LYS A 110 7.43 -16.43 20.25
C LYS A 110 7.21 -15.09 20.95
N GLU A 111 6.52 -15.10 22.10
CA GLU A 111 6.41 -13.89 22.93
C GLU A 111 7.75 -13.58 23.62
N GLU A 112 8.27 -12.36 23.41
CA GLU A 112 9.47 -11.86 24.07
C GLU A 112 9.07 -10.88 25.18
N ALA A 113 9.01 -11.36 26.43
CA ALA A 113 8.51 -10.59 27.57
C ALA A 113 9.27 -9.27 27.82
N ALA A 114 10.57 -9.23 27.50
CA ALA A 114 11.39 -8.02 27.61
C ALA A 114 11.18 -7.03 26.43
N GLY A 115 10.36 -7.41 25.44
CA GLY A 115 10.08 -6.64 24.22
C GLY A 115 11.15 -6.83 23.14
N CYS A 116 10.82 -6.50 21.90
CA CYS A 116 11.68 -6.76 20.74
C CYS A 116 13.09 -6.13 20.85
N SER A 117 13.21 -5.03 21.61
CA SER A 117 14.46 -4.32 21.82
C SER A 117 15.48 -5.07 22.69
N SER A 118 15.10 -6.17 23.35
CA SER A 118 16.02 -7.04 24.09
C SER A 118 16.83 -7.96 23.17
N LEU A 119 16.29 -8.24 21.97
CA LEU A 119 16.84 -9.22 21.04
C LEU A 119 18.05 -8.63 20.32
N ARG A 120 19.12 -9.43 20.22
CA ARG A 120 20.42 -9.03 19.65
C ARG A 120 20.84 -9.87 18.47
N ASP A 121 19.99 -10.78 18.02
CA ASP A 121 20.21 -11.62 16.85
C ASP A 121 18.98 -11.60 15.91
N PRO A 122 19.21 -11.68 14.59
CA PRO A 122 18.14 -11.57 13.60
C PRO A 122 17.15 -12.74 13.65
N TYR A 123 17.60 -13.94 14.00
CA TYR A 123 16.74 -15.13 14.02
C TYR A 123 15.72 -15.06 15.16
N SER A 124 16.17 -14.78 16.38
CA SER A 124 15.28 -14.62 17.53
C SER A 124 14.40 -13.40 17.36
N CYS A 125 14.92 -12.30 16.80
CA CYS A 125 14.14 -11.11 16.47
C CYS A 125 13.01 -11.42 15.50
N LEU A 126 13.31 -11.88 14.29
CA LEU A 126 12.30 -12.13 13.26
C LEU A 126 11.34 -13.27 13.61
N GLY A 127 11.69 -14.11 14.60
CA GLY A 127 10.84 -15.19 15.13
C GLY A 127 9.97 -14.80 16.33
N SER A 128 9.94 -13.53 16.74
CA SER A 128 9.28 -13.10 17.97
C SER A 128 8.25 -11.98 17.78
N VAL A 129 7.37 -11.84 18.77
CA VAL A 129 6.48 -10.69 18.99
C VAL A 129 6.84 -10.00 20.29
N ASP A 130 6.57 -8.71 20.37
CA ASP A 130 6.74 -7.96 21.60
C ASP A 130 5.76 -8.46 22.67
N GLY A 131 6.31 -9.09 23.71
CA GLY A 131 5.55 -9.68 24.81
C GLY A 131 5.11 -8.68 25.88
N ARG A 132 5.39 -7.37 25.71
CA ARG A 132 4.88 -6.35 26.63
C ARG A 132 3.36 -6.26 26.52
N ALA A 133 2.73 -5.76 27.58
CA ALA A 133 1.27 -5.73 27.71
C ALA A 133 0.58 -5.16 26.46
N ALA A 134 -0.55 -5.75 26.09
CA ALA A 134 -1.35 -5.24 24.98
C ALA A 134 -1.77 -3.79 25.29
N GLY A 135 -1.31 -2.85 24.45
CA GLY A 135 -1.50 -1.42 24.67
C GLY A 135 -0.28 -0.67 25.22
N THR A 136 0.84 -1.34 25.48
CA THR A 136 2.11 -0.65 25.70
C THR A 136 2.43 0.21 24.49
N THR A 137 2.76 1.48 24.75
CA THR A 137 3.22 2.42 23.74
C THR A 137 4.66 2.86 24.04
N LEU A 138 5.44 3.06 22.98
CA LEU A 138 6.78 3.66 23.03
C LEU A 138 6.75 4.88 22.10
N HIS A 139 7.04 6.08 22.62
CA HIS A 139 6.96 7.33 21.85
C HIS A 139 5.59 7.55 21.16
N GLY A 140 4.50 7.08 21.79
CA GLY A 140 3.15 7.16 21.22
C GLY A 140 2.81 6.10 20.18
N LEU A 141 3.75 5.23 19.81
CA LEU A 141 3.53 4.09 18.94
C LEU A 141 3.17 2.87 19.77
N ARG A 142 2.14 2.12 19.38
CA ARG A 142 1.84 0.81 19.98
C ARG A 142 3.04 -0.11 19.73
N VAL A 143 3.38 -0.93 20.71
CA VAL A 143 4.46 -1.92 20.59
C VAL A 143 4.04 -3.29 21.10
N GLY A 144 3.17 -3.37 22.11
CA GLY A 144 2.74 -4.66 22.66
C GLY A 144 1.97 -5.50 21.65
N ARG A 145 2.37 -6.77 21.52
CA ARG A 145 1.87 -7.77 20.55
C ARG A 145 2.26 -7.53 19.09
N GLU A 146 3.16 -6.60 18.80
CA GLU A 146 3.62 -6.36 17.43
C GLU A 146 4.75 -7.34 17.06
N PRO A 147 4.82 -7.81 15.80
CA PRO A 147 5.93 -8.64 15.34
C PRO A 147 7.24 -7.85 15.41
N CYS A 148 8.30 -8.50 15.89
CA CYS A 148 9.60 -7.87 15.99
C CYS A 148 10.23 -7.69 14.60
N VAL A 149 10.85 -6.53 14.39
CA VAL A 149 11.53 -6.18 13.14
C VAL A 149 13.02 -6.03 13.42
N TRP A 150 13.84 -6.74 12.65
CA TRP A 150 15.30 -6.63 12.74
C TRP A 150 15.79 -5.42 11.96
N CYS A 151 16.32 -4.41 12.66
CA CYS A 151 16.79 -3.16 12.05
C CYS A 151 18.28 -3.18 11.65
N GLY A 152 18.95 -4.34 11.71
CA GLY A 152 20.33 -4.48 11.24
C GLY A 152 21.40 -3.90 12.17
N GLY A 153 22.51 -4.63 12.24
CA GLY A 153 23.82 -4.27 12.76
C GLY A 153 24.86 -5.03 11.95
#